data_AF-A0A350BRT5-F1
#
_entry.id   AF-A0A350BRT5-F1
#
_cell.length_a   1.000
_cell.length_b   1.000
_cell.length_c   1.000
_cell.angle_alpha   90.00
_cell.angle_beta   90.00
_cell.angle_gamma   90.00
#
_symmetry.space_group_name_H-M   'P 1'
#
loop_
_entity.id
_entity.type
_entity.pdbx_description
1 polymer ?
#
loop_
_entity_poly.entity_id
_entity_poly.type
_entity_poly.pdbx_seq_one_letter_code
_entity_poly.pdbx_strand_id
1 'polypeptide(L)' 'GLRAMTSKLKGFDHKKAMVTAPESRTSAPVRIPRTKELHHTELINLYPCGEGAGFAGGIISAALDGVRVVKAIGQKNDA' A
#
# COMPACT_ATOMS: atom_id res chain seq x y z
N GLY A 1 2.01 21.64 -4.37
CA GLY A 1 0.57 21.84 -4.63
C GLY A 1 0.34 22.42 -6.01
N LEU A 2 -0.92 22.63 -6.43
CA LEU A 2 -1.29 23.03 -7.80
C LEU A 2 -0.45 24.17 -8.40
N ARG A 3 -0.25 25.28 -7.69
CA ARG A 3 0.57 26.42 -8.18
C ARG A 3 2.01 26.03 -8.56
N ALA A 4 2.61 25.10 -7.83
CA ALA A 4 3.97 24.62 -8.10
C ALA A 4 4.04 23.63 -9.28
N MET A 5 2.91 23.02 -9.65
CA MET A 5 2.82 22.18 -10.85
C MET A 5 2.69 23.04 -12.12
N THR A 6 1.96 24.15 -12.05
CA THR A 6 1.84 25.13 -13.15
C THR A 6 3.19 25.69 -13.60
N SER A 7 4.12 25.95 -12.68
CA SER A 7 5.46 26.43 -13.06
C SER A 7 6.36 25.35 -13.66
N LYS A 8 6.05 24.06 -13.46
CA LYS A 8 6.85 22.92 -13.93
C LYS A 8 6.33 22.30 -15.22
N LEU A 9 5.02 22.36 -15.44
CA LEU A 9 4.35 21.71 -16.56
C LEU A 9 3.53 22.75 -17.33
N LYS A 10 3.98 23.06 -18.55
CA LYS A 10 3.26 23.98 -19.45
C LYS A 10 1.85 23.45 -19.72
N GLY A 11 0.84 24.28 -19.49
CA GLY A 11 -0.56 23.94 -19.74
C GLY A 11 -1.25 23.19 -18.59
N PHE A 12 -0.58 22.98 -17.46
CA PHE A 12 -1.19 22.33 -16.29
C PHE A 12 -2.37 23.12 -15.70
N ASP A 13 -2.42 24.44 -15.94
CA ASP A 13 -3.48 25.37 -15.51
C ASP A 13 -4.44 25.78 -16.64
N HIS A 14 -4.59 24.94 -17.66
CA HIS A 14 -5.46 25.23 -18.80
C HIS A 14 -6.88 25.62 -18.34
N LYS A 15 -7.47 26.68 -18.94
CA LYS A 15 -8.79 27.23 -18.53
C LYS A 15 -9.95 26.23 -18.54
N LYS A 16 -9.82 25.14 -19.30
CA LYS A 16 -10.80 24.05 -19.39
C LYS A 16 -10.47 22.83 -18.49
N ALA A 17 -9.38 22.88 -17.73
CA ALA A 17 -9.02 21.81 -16.80
C ALA A 17 -10.05 21.73 -15.67
N MET A 18 -10.43 20.51 -15.28
CA MET A 18 -11.41 20.27 -14.23
C MET A 18 -10.72 19.73 -12.98
N VAL A 19 -11.14 20.24 -11.83
CA VAL A 19 -10.83 19.64 -10.53
C VAL A 19 -12.03 18.83 -10.10
N THR A 20 -11.87 17.52 -10.07
CA THR A 20 -12.90 16.59 -9.61
C THR A 20 -12.68 16.28 -8.13
N ALA A 21 -13.75 15.88 -7.45
CA ALA A 21 -13.84 15.47 -6.05
C ALA A 21 -12.55 14.89 -5.40
N PRO A 22 -12.40 15.00 -4.07
CA PRO A 22 -11.21 14.49 -3.39
C PRO A 22 -11.06 12.97 -3.56
N GLU A 23 -9.85 12.53 -3.91
CA GLU A 23 -9.44 11.12 -3.86
C GLU A 23 -8.95 10.78 -2.45
N SER A 24 -9.74 10.03 -1.69
CA SER A 24 -9.48 9.77 -0.27
C SER A 24 -8.85 8.41 0.02
N ARG A 25 -8.76 7.51 -0.97
CA ARG A 25 -8.32 6.12 -0.79
C ARG A 25 -7.03 5.84 -1.54
N THR A 26 -6.00 6.63 -1.26
CA THR A 26 -4.67 6.50 -1.88
C THR A 26 -3.79 5.44 -1.21
N SER A 27 -4.11 5.06 0.02
CA SER A 27 -3.46 3.98 0.77
C SER A 27 -4.36 3.50 1.90
N ALA A 28 -4.02 2.39 2.55
CA ALA A 28 -4.72 1.99 3.77
C ALA A 28 -4.63 3.06 4.87
N PRO A 29 -5.75 3.36 5.56
CA PRO A 29 -5.77 4.29 6.69
C PRO A 29 -5.25 3.65 7.99
N VAL A 30 -4.95 2.35 7.96
CA VAL A 30 -4.50 1.56 9.10
C VAL A 30 -3.29 0.73 8.72
N ARG A 31 -2.52 0.34 9.74
CA ARG A 31 -1.45 -0.64 9.61
C ARG A 31 -1.67 -1.74 10.63
N ILE A 32 -1.93 -2.94 10.14
CA ILE A 32 -2.13 -4.11 11.01
C ILE A 32 -0.75 -4.57 11.49
N PRO A 33 -0.49 -4.68 12.81
CA PRO A 33 0.83 -5.07 13.31
C PRO A 33 1.26 -6.45 12.80
N ARG A 34 2.51 -6.56 12.36
CA ARG A 34 3.13 -7.85 12.06
C ARG A 34 4.61 -7.84 12.44
N THR A 35 5.15 -8.99 12.80
CA THR A 35 6.56 -9.17 13.16
C THR A 35 7.46 -9.15 11.92
N LYS A 36 8.77 -9.30 12.11
CA LYS A 36 9.72 -9.44 10.98
C LYS A 36 9.49 -10.74 10.21
N GLU A 37 8.93 -11.75 10.87
CA GLU A 37 8.55 -13.06 10.34
C GLU A 37 7.16 -13.03 9.67
N LEU A 38 6.57 -11.84 9.50
CA LEU A 38 5.37 -11.57 8.71
C LEU A 38 4.03 -12.07 9.28
N HIS A 39 3.99 -12.55 10.52
CA HIS A 39 2.74 -12.88 11.23
C HIS A 39 2.34 -11.80 12.22
N HIS A 40 1.07 -11.80 12.66
CA HIS A 40 0.58 -10.88 13.68
C HIS A 40 1.35 -11.05 15.00
N THR A 41 1.48 -9.96 15.77
CA THR A 41 2.26 -9.95 17.02
C THR A 41 1.62 -10.78 18.12
N GLU A 42 0.28 -10.87 18.13
CA GLU A 42 -0.50 -11.50 19.20
C GLU A 42 -1.37 -12.66 18.72
N LEU A 43 -1.72 -12.70 17.42
CA LEU A 43 -2.72 -13.61 16.88
C LEU A 43 -2.03 -14.72 16.10
N ILE A 44 -2.36 -15.97 16.44
CA ILE A 44 -1.81 -17.16 15.80
C ILE A 44 -2.48 -17.33 14.43
N ASN A 45 -1.69 -17.73 13.42
CA ASN A 45 -2.13 -17.97 12.05
C ASN A 45 -2.77 -16.77 11.33
N LEU A 46 -2.50 -15.55 11.82
CA LEU A 46 -2.86 -14.31 11.13
C LEU A 46 -1.62 -13.72 10.45
N TYR A 47 -1.70 -13.48 9.14
CA TYR A 47 -0.62 -12.92 8.34
C TYR A 47 -1.08 -11.67 7.59
N PRO A 48 -0.97 -10.47 8.20
CA PRO A 48 -1.37 -9.24 7.54
C PRO A 48 -0.52 -8.96 6.29
N CYS A 49 -1.15 -8.80 5.13
CA CYS A 49 -0.46 -8.63 3.84
C CYS A 49 -1.12 -7.61 2.92
N GLY A 50 -0.33 -7.06 2.01
CA GLY A 50 -0.81 -6.17 0.94
C GLY A 50 -1.19 -4.78 1.44
N GLU A 51 -1.93 -4.07 0.58
CA GLU A 51 -2.28 -2.66 0.83
C GLU A 51 -3.26 -2.52 1.98
N GLY A 52 -4.29 -3.37 2.05
CA GLY A 52 -5.28 -3.33 3.13
C GLY A 52 -4.69 -3.51 4.54
N ALA A 53 -3.57 -4.23 4.65
CA ALA A 53 -2.83 -4.37 5.91
C ALA A 53 -1.82 -3.24 6.18
N GLY A 54 -1.58 -2.36 5.20
CA GLY A 54 -0.62 -1.24 5.29
C GLY A 54 0.83 -1.61 4.93
N PHE A 55 1.06 -2.64 4.12
CA PHE A 55 2.41 -3.10 3.72
C PHE A 55 2.71 -3.01 2.21
N ALA A 56 1.76 -2.50 1.43
CA ALA A 56 1.92 -2.23 0.00
C ALA A 56 1.13 -0.97 -0.40
N GLY A 57 1.35 -0.46 -1.61
CA GLY A 57 0.66 0.74 -2.13
C GLY A 57 0.41 0.70 -3.64
N GLY A 58 0.31 -0.50 -4.19
CA GLY A 58 0.09 -0.71 -5.62
C GLY A 58 0.27 -2.16 -6.02
N ILE A 59 -0.21 -2.50 -7.22
CA ILE A 59 -0.38 -3.88 -7.72
C ILE A 59 0.88 -4.73 -7.51
N ILE A 60 2.03 -4.26 -8.01
CA ILE A 60 3.29 -5.02 -7.94
C ILE A 60 3.76 -5.20 -6.49
N SER A 61 3.69 -4.13 -5.68
CA SER A 61 4.11 -4.20 -4.28
C SER A 61 3.24 -5.14 -3.44
N ALA A 62 1.92 -5.16 -3.70
CA ALA A 62 0.99 -6.05 -3.02
C ALA A 62 1.25 -7.52 -3.40
N ALA A 63 1.50 -7.79 -4.68
CA ALA A 63 1.86 -9.13 -5.15
C ALA A 63 3.17 -9.64 -4.51
N LEU A 64 4.21 -8.79 -4.47
CA LEU A 64 5.49 -9.15 -3.84
C LEU A 64 5.35 -9.39 -2.34
N ASP A 65 4.53 -8.60 -1.64
CA ASP A 65 4.24 -8.83 -0.22
C ASP A 65 3.52 -10.16 0.00
N GLY A 66 2.54 -10.49 -0.84
CA GLY A 66 1.86 -11.79 -0.81
C GLY A 66 2.82 -12.97 -0.99
N VAL A 67 3.74 -12.90 -1.96
CA VAL A 67 4.76 -13.95 -2.16
C VAL A 67 5.65 -14.12 -0.93
N ARG A 68 6.05 -13.02 -0.27
CA ARG A 68 6.86 -13.08 0.96
C ARG A 68 6.11 -13.74 2.10
N VAL A 69 4.84 -13.40 2.27
CA VAL A 69 3.97 -13.98 3.30
C VAL A 69 3.77 -15.48 3.08
N VAL A 70 3.49 -15.92 1.85
CA VAL A 70 3.38 -17.35 1.52
C VAL A 70 4.66 -18.11 1.84
N LYS A 71 5.83 -17.54 1.53
CA LYS A 71 7.13 -18.15 1.88
C LYS A 71 7.33 -18.28 3.38
N ALA A 72 6.95 -17.26 4.15
CA ALA A 72 7.04 -17.29 5.62
C ALA A 72 6.08 -18.32 6.24
N ILE A 73 4.89 -18.50 5.66
CA ILE A 73 3.96 -19.57 6.06
C ILE A 73 4.59 -20.95 5.81
N GLY A 74 5.18 -21.16 4.63
CA GLY A 74 5.86 -22.43 4.30
C GLY A 74 6.99 -22.78 5.27
N GLN A 75 7.90 -21.82 5.53
CA GLN A 75 9.03 -22.03 6.44
C GLN A 75 8.62 -22.38 7.88
N LYS A 76 7.45 -21.91 8.34
CA LYS A 76 6.94 -22.20 9.67
C LYS A 76 6.37 -23.62 9.80
N ASN A 77 5.87 -24.20 8.70
CA ASN A 77 5.32 -25.56 8.71
C ASN A 77 6.43 -26.63 8.66
N ASP A 78 7.62 -26.27 8.20
CA ASP A 78 8.78 -27.16 8.10
C ASP A 78 9.67 -27.15 9.38
N ALA A 79 9.32 -26.35 10.38
CA ALA A 79 10.03 -26.19 11.66
C ALA A 79 9.20 -26.71 12.84
#